data_AF-A1TM05-F1
#
_entry.id   AF-A1TM05-F1
#
_cell.length_a   1.000
_cell.length_b   1.000
_cell.length_c   1.000
_cell.angle_alpha   90.00
_cell.angle_beta   90.00
_cell.angle_gamma   90.00
#
_symmetry.space_group_name_H-M   'P 1'
#
loop_
_entity.id
_entity.type
_entity.pdbx_description
1 polymer ?
#
loop_
_entity_poly.entity_id
_entity_poly.type
_entity_poly.pdbx_seq_one_letter_code
_entity_poly.pdbx_strand_id
1 'polypeptide(L)'
;MHDIHQIRKLIRWGIPLYLGLVAGALLMIRNALVPMVHDILSKAPVVRITPGMHLMPCVVAFGSLAIVVMVMRAIPCRPSLIKKFEIAANLAVAASAIALLLVPVVAIAQRYYMPSIGYTQCYVLQGQPTLWFTDWVRDPAWCVKGKSPEWLNEQVQQSRPIAPL
;
A
#
# COMPACT_ATOMS: atom_id res chain seq x y z
N MET A 1 -25.18 -20.99 -25.66
CA MET A 1 -26.00 -20.63 -24.46
C MET A 1 -25.48 -21.22 -23.15
N HIS A 2 -24.72 -22.33 -23.14
CA HIS A 2 -24.15 -22.92 -21.91
C HIS A 2 -23.14 -22.00 -21.18
N ASP A 3 -22.37 -21.18 -21.91
CA ASP A 3 -21.37 -20.27 -21.31
C ASP A 3 -21.95 -19.19 -20.38
N ILE A 4 -23.10 -18.62 -20.71
CA ILE A 4 -23.67 -17.49 -19.96
C ILE A 4 -24.04 -17.92 -18.53
N HIS A 5 -24.52 -19.15 -18.37
CA HIS A 5 -24.89 -19.68 -17.06
C HIS A 5 -23.66 -19.94 -16.17
N GLN A 6 -22.57 -20.44 -16.76
CA GLN A 6 -21.29 -20.62 -16.08
C GLN A 6 -20.64 -19.28 -15.70
N ILE A 7 -20.66 -18.29 -16.61
CA ILE A 7 -20.17 -16.93 -16.36
C ILE A 7 -20.95 -16.29 -15.20
N ARG A 8 -22.27 -16.42 -15.17
CA ARG A 8 -23.11 -15.89 -14.07
C ARG A 8 -22.85 -16.58 -12.73
N LYS A 9 -22.49 -17.86 -12.73
CA LYS A 9 -22.10 -18.58 -11.51
C LYS A 9 -20.74 -18.09 -10.99
N LEU A 10 -19.78 -17.83 -11.89
CA LEU A 10 -18.48 -17.28 -11.55
C LEU A 10 -18.59 -15.85 -10.99
N ILE A 11 -19.44 -15.02 -11.61
CA ILE A 11 -19.71 -13.63 -11.19
C ILE A 11 -20.20 -13.55 -9.74
N ARG A 12 -21.06 -14.47 -9.29
CA ARG A 12 -21.62 -14.46 -7.93
C ARG A 12 -20.55 -14.53 -6.83
N TRP A 13 -19.42 -15.16 -7.11
CA TRP A 13 -18.31 -15.25 -6.16
C TRP A 13 -17.16 -14.31 -6.50
N GLY A 14 -16.94 -14.06 -7.80
CA GLY A 14 -15.91 -13.15 -8.28
C GLY A 14 -16.16 -11.70 -7.84
N ILE A 15 -17.36 -11.15 -8.04
CA ILE A 15 -17.63 -9.76 -7.68
C ILE A 15 -17.42 -9.50 -6.18
N PRO A 16 -17.98 -10.29 -5.24
CA PRO A 16 -17.72 -10.11 -3.82
C PRO A 16 -16.23 -10.22 -3.46
N LEU A 17 -15.50 -11.15 -4.08
CA LEU A 17 -14.06 -11.31 -3.85
C LEU A 17 -13.28 -10.06 -4.26
N TYR A 18 -13.50 -9.56 -5.48
CA TYR A 18 -12.81 -8.37 -5.97
C TYR A 18 -13.25 -7.10 -5.23
N LEU A 19 -14.51 -7.00 -4.80
CA LEU A 19 -14.97 -5.91 -3.93
C LEU A 19 -14.26 -5.94 -2.58
N GLY A 20 -14.17 -7.11 -1.93
CA GLY A 20 -13.42 -7.28 -0.70
C GLY A 20 -11.94 -6.93 -0.86
N LEU A 21 -11.33 -7.34 -1.97
CA LEU A 21 -9.94 -7.03 -2.29
C LEU A 21 -9.72 -5.52 -2.48
N VAL A 22 -10.58 -4.84 -3.24
CA VAL A 22 -10.51 -3.39 -3.44
C VAL A 22 -10.75 -2.65 -2.13
N ALA A 23 -11.76 -3.04 -1.35
CA ALA A 23 -12.05 -2.42 -0.05
C ALA A 23 -10.87 -2.59 0.91
N GLY A 24 -10.30 -3.79 1.01
CA GLY A 24 -9.11 -4.06 1.81
C GLY A 24 -7.92 -3.21 1.36
N ALA A 25 -7.66 -3.14 0.06
CA ALA A 25 -6.58 -2.32 -0.49
C ALA A 25 -6.79 -0.81 -0.20
N LEU A 26 -8.02 -0.30 -0.29
CA LEU A 26 -8.35 1.08 0.06
C LEU A 26 -8.14 1.36 1.56
N LEU A 27 -8.52 0.43 2.44
CA LEU A 27 -8.28 0.55 3.88
C LEU A 27 -6.78 0.56 4.18
N MET A 28 -6.01 -0.31 3.53
CA MET A 28 -4.55 -0.34 3.67
C MET A 28 -3.91 0.95 3.16
N ILE A 29 -4.38 1.50 2.02
CA ILE A 29 -3.91 2.81 1.54
C ILE A 29 -4.19 3.89 2.59
N ARG A 30 -5.42 3.98 3.08
CA ARG A 30 -5.85 4.99 4.05
C ARG A 30 -5.08 4.90 5.37
N ASN A 31 -4.89 3.70 5.90
CA ASN A 31 -4.41 3.49 7.26
C ASN A 31 -2.89 3.23 7.33
N ALA A 32 -2.22 2.95 6.21
CA ALA A 32 -0.78 2.67 6.19
C ALA A 32 -0.02 3.50 5.14
N LEU A 33 -0.47 3.55 3.88
CA LEU A 33 0.29 4.24 2.83
C LEU A 33 0.24 5.76 2.99
N VAL A 34 -0.96 6.33 3.19
CA VAL A 34 -1.16 7.77 3.39
C VAL A 34 -0.38 8.30 4.60
N PRO A 35 -0.50 7.70 5.82
CA PRO A 35 0.27 8.19 6.97
C PRO A 35 1.77 8.05 6.75
N MET A 36 2.27 6.96 6.14
CA MET A 36 3.69 6.82 5.82
C MET A 36 4.20 7.96 4.94
N VAL A 37 3.47 8.32 3.86
CA VAL A 37 3.85 9.43 2.99
C VAL A 37 3.78 10.76 3.74
N HIS A 38 2.73 10.95 4.54
CA HIS A 38 2.58 12.16 5.36
C HIS A 38 3.72 12.32 6.37
N ASP A 39 4.15 11.25 7.04
CA ASP A 39 5.22 11.25 8.02
C ASP A 39 6.59 11.56 7.37
N ILE A 40 6.83 11.05 6.16
CA ILE A 40 8.04 11.37 5.38
C ILE A 40 8.05 12.86 5.02
N LEU A 41 6.93 13.38 4.48
CA LEU A 41 6.81 14.76 4.03
C LEU A 41 6.82 15.77 5.19
N SER A 42 6.15 15.44 6.30
CA SER A 42 6.09 16.25 7.52
C SER A 42 7.38 16.18 8.34
N LYS A 43 8.37 15.41 7.86
CA LYS A 43 9.64 15.22 8.54
C LYS A 43 9.44 14.68 9.97
N ALA A 44 8.63 13.65 10.11
CA ALA A 44 8.32 13.04 11.40
C ALA A 44 9.60 12.53 12.13
N PRO A 45 9.57 12.45 13.46
CA PRO A 45 10.65 11.87 14.26
C PRO A 45 10.94 10.40 13.93
N VAL A 46 9.86 9.64 13.70
CA VAL A 46 9.89 8.23 13.32
C VAL A 46 8.99 8.00 12.12
N VAL A 47 9.46 7.20 11.17
CA VAL A 47 8.70 6.76 10.01
C VAL A 47 8.76 5.24 9.90
N ARG A 48 7.60 4.60 9.84
CA ARG A 48 7.50 3.17 9.53
C ARG A 48 7.28 2.98 8.03
N ILE A 49 8.27 2.41 7.35
CA ILE A 49 8.18 2.16 5.91
C ILE A 49 7.91 0.69 5.63
N THR A 50 6.87 0.45 4.83
CA THR A 50 6.45 -0.88 4.39
C THR A 50 6.53 -0.98 2.87
N PRO A 51 7.58 -1.59 2.29
CA PRO A 51 7.77 -1.63 0.84
C PRO A 51 6.56 -2.18 0.08
N GLY A 52 5.92 -3.24 0.59
CA GLY A 52 4.74 -3.86 -0.03
C GLY A 52 3.51 -2.95 -0.12
N MET A 53 3.43 -1.87 0.67
CA MET A 53 2.30 -0.94 0.62
C MET A 53 2.16 -0.19 -0.69
N HIS A 54 3.25 -0.07 -1.46
CA HIS A 54 3.26 0.54 -2.78
C HIS A 54 2.45 -0.27 -3.82
N LEU A 55 2.12 -1.53 -3.51
CA LEU A 55 1.30 -2.38 -4.38
C LEU A 55 -0.21 -2.09 -4.26
N MET A 56 -0.66 -1.53 -3.14
CA MET A 56 -2.10 -1.37 -2.88
C MET A 56 -2.81 -0.51 -3.94
N PRO A 57 -2.23 0.61 -4.45
CA PRO A 57 -2.83 1.35 -5.56
C PRO A 57 -3.01 0.51 -6.83
N CYS A 58 -2.04 -0.35 -7.15
CA CYS A 58 -2.12 -1.27 -8.28
C CYS A 58 -3.26 -2.28 -8.08
N VAL A 59 -3.42 -2.79 -6.85
CA VAL A 59 -4.52 -3.70 -6.47
C VAL A 59 -5.89 -3.05 -6.67
N VAL A 60 -6.05 -1.78 -6.27
CA VAL A 60 -7.29 -1.02 -6.52
C VAL A 60 -7.55 -0.87 -8.02
N ALA A 61 -6.52 -0.55 -8.80
CA ALA A 61 -6.65 -0.35 -10.25
C ALA A 61 -7.09 -1.64 -10.98
N PHE A 62 -6.39 -2.76 -10.78
CA PHE A 62 -6.78 -3.99 -11.48
C PHE A 62 -8.08 -4.58 -10.91
N GLY A 63 -8.31 -4.48 -9.60
CA GLY A 63 -9.51 -5.00 -8.96
C GLY A 63 -10.78 -4.29 -9.44
N SER A 64 -10.73 -2.96 -9.57
CA SER A 64 -11.84 -2.18 -10.14
C SER A 64 -12.09 -2.50 -11.62
N LEU A 65 -11.04 -2.60 -12.43
CA LEU A 65 -11.16 -3.01 -13.84
C LEU A 65 -11.73 -4.42 -14.00
N ALA A 66 -11.31 -5.37 -13.16
CA ALA A 66 -11.84 -6.74 -13.16
C ALA A 66 -13.35 -6.77 -12.86
N ILE A 67 -13.82 -5.97 -11.89
CA ILE A 67 -15.25 -5.83 -11.60
C ILE A 67 -16.00 -5.30 -12.83
N VAL A 68 -15.49 -4.25 -13.47
CA VAL A 68 -16.10 -3.67 -14.67
C VAL A 68 -16.21 -4.70 -15.79
N VAL A 69 -15.13 -5.43 -16.08
CA VAL A 69 -15.12 -6.49 -17.12
C VAL A 69 -16.12 -7.60 -16.78
N MET A 70 -16.20 -8.05 -15.53
CA MET A 70 -17.15 -9.07 -15.09
C MET A 70 -18.61 -8.62 -15.29
N VAL A 71 -18.93 -7.37 -14.94
CA VAL A 71 -20.27 -6.79 -15.15
C VAL A 71 -20.59 -6.67 -16.64
N MET A 72 -19.64 -6.17 -17.44
CA MET A 72 -19.80 -6.04 -18.90
C MET A 72 -19.97 -7.37 -19.63
N ARG A 73 -19.45 -8.48 -19.08
CA ARG A 73 -19.70 -9.83 -19.60
C ARG A 73 -21.02 -10.43 -19.12
N ALA A 74 -21.58 -9.95 -18.02
CA ALA A 74 -22.87 -10.38 -17.49
C ALA A 74 -24.06 -9.81 -18.29
N ILE A 75 -23.88 -8.57 -18.76
CA ILE A 75 -24.81 -7.80 -19.57
C ILE A 75 -24.39 -7.96 -21.05
N PRO A 76 -25.30 -8.01 -22.03
CA PRO A 76 -24.94 -8.07 -23.45
C PRO A 76 -24.35 -6.74 -23.96
N CYS A 77 -23.18 -6.34 -23.46
CA CYS A 77 -22.44 -5.17 -23.91
C CYS A 77 -21.76 -5.42 -25.27
N ARG A 78 -21.41 -4.35 -25.98
CA ARG A 78 -20.71 -4.45 -27.28
C ARG A 78 -19.35 -5.15 -27.12
N PRO A 79 -19.01 -6.13 -27.98
CA PRO A 79 -17.77 -6.91 -27.85
C PRO A 79 -16.51 -6.05 -28.03
N SER A 80 -16.57 -4.99 -28.84
CA SER A 80 -15.48 -4.05 -29.02
C SER A 80 -15.15 -3.27 -27.75
N LEU A 81 -16.14 -2.96 -26.91
CA LEU A 81 -15.93 -2.28 -25.63
C LEU A 81 -15.35 -3.23 -24.60
N ILE A 82 -15.86 -4.47 -24.52
CA ILE A 82 -15.34 -5.51 -23.62
C ILE A 82 -13.84 -5.72 -23.87
N LYS A 83 -13.43 -5.86 -25.14
CA LYS A 83 -12.01 -6.06 -25.51
C LYS A 83 -11.10 -4.92 -25.05
N LYS A 84 -11.56 -3.65 -25.09
CA LYS A 84 -10.77 -2.51 -24.61
C LYS A 84 -10.54 -2.57 -23.10
N PHE A 85 -11.59 -2.87 -22.33
CA PHE A 85 -11.48 -3.00 -20.87
C PHE A 85 -10.67 -4.22 -20.46
N GLU A 86 -10.74 -5.32 -21.21
CA GLU A 86 -9.88 -6.49 -21.00
C GLU A 86 -8.41 -6.17 -21.22
N ILE A 87 -8.07 -5.41 -22.28
CA ILE A 87 -6.69 -4.95 -22.50
C ILE A 87 -6.23 -4.08 -21.34
N ALA A 88 -7.06 -3.14 -20.89
CA ALA A 88 -6.75 -2.29 -19.74
C ALA A 88 -6.55 -3.10 -18.45
N ALA A 89 -7.42 -4.08 -18.18
CA ALA A 89 -7.30 -4.97 -17.02
C ALA A 89 -6.01 -5.80 -17.08
N ASN A 90 -5.68 -6.37 -18.25
CA ASN A 90 -4.44 -7.12 -18.44
C ASN A 90 -3.20 -6.24 -18.27
N LEU A 91 -3.24 -5.00 -18.76
CA LEU A 91 -2.16 -4.04 -18.56
C LEU A 91 -2.00 -3.69 -17.08
N ALA A 92 -3.10 -3.50 -16.35
CA ALA A 92 -3.07 -3.25 -14.91
C ALA A 92 -2.50 -4.45 -14.13
N VAL A 93 -2.82 -5.69 -14.53
CA VAL A 93 -2.23 -6.91 -13.96
C VAL A 93 -0.73 -6.97 -14.25
N ALA A 94 -0.31 -6.70 -15.49
CA ALA A 94 1.12 -6.68 -15.85
C ALA A 94 1.88 -5.61 -15.06
N ALA A 95 1.33 -4.40 -14.94
CA ALA A 95 1.90 -3.33 -14.11
C ALA A 95 1.99 -3.74 -12.62
N SER A 96 0.97 -4.43 -12.11
CA SER A 96 0.97 -4.94 -10.73
C SER A 96 2.06 -6.00 -10.50
N ALA A 97 2.29 -6.88 -11.48
CA ALA A 97 3.35 -7.88 -11.43
C ALA A 97 4.74 -7.22 -11.45
N ILE A 98 4.93 -6.21 -12.31
CA ILE A 98 6.17 -5.42 -12.34
C ILE A 98 6.39 -4.72 -10.99
N ALA A 99 5.35 -4.08 -10.44
CA ALA A 99 5.44 -3.41 -9.14
C ALA A 99 5.83 -4.40 -8.03
N LEU A 100 5.28 -5.62 -8.06
CA LEU A 100 5.64 -6.68 -7.11
C LEU A 100 7.11 -7.07 -7.20
N LEU A 101 7.64 -7.23 -8.42
CA LEU A 101 9.05 -7.53 -8.66
C LEU A 101 9.98 -6.38 -8.22
N LEU A 102 9.48 -5.15 -8.18
CA LEU A 102 10.24 -3.97 -7.75
C LEU A 102 10.25 -3.77 -6.23
N VAL A 103 9.44 -4.50 -5.44
CA VAL A 103 9.42 -4.36 -3.98
C VAL A 103 10.81 -4.52 -3.34
N PRO A 104 11.64 -5.52 -3.70
CA PRO A 104 13.00 -5.64 -3.17
C PRO A 104 13.90 -4.47 -3.57
N VAL A 105 13.75 -3.96 -4.80
CA VAL A 105 14.51 -2.81 -5.29
C VAL A 105 14.18 -1.57 -4.46
N VAL A 106 12.90 -1.34 -4.17
CA VAL A 106 12.45 -0.24 -3.28
C VAL A 106 13.03 -0.40 -1.88
N ALA A 107 13.03 -1.61 -1.32
CA ALA A 107 13.61 -1.88 0.00
C ALA A 107 15.12 -1.59 0.05
N ILE A 108 15.86 -1.95 -1.01
CA ILE A 108 17.30 -1.64 -1.12
C ILE A 108 17.50 -0.13 -1.27
N ALA A 109 16.76 0.52 -2.17
CA ALA A 109 16.84 1.96 -2.39
C ALA A 109 16.61 2.74 -1.07
N GLN A 110 15.62 2.34 -0.27
CA GLN A 110 15.36 2.94 1.03
C GLN A 110 16.59 2.90 1.96
N ARG A 111 17.38 1.82 1.94
CA ARG A 111 18.60 1.74 2.75
C ARG A 111 19.67 2.76 2.36
N TYR A 112 19.74 3.13 1.09
CA TYR A 112 20.70 4.12 0.60
C TYR A 112 20.20 5.56 0.72
N TYR A 113 18.90 5.80 0.49
CA TYR A 113 18.33 7.15 0.48
C TYR A 113 17.86 7.65 1.85
N MET A 114 17.36 6.78 2.74
CA MET A 114 16.89 7.24 4.06
C MET A 114 18.01 7.87 4.92
N PRO A 115 19.26 7.36 4.93
CA PRO A 115 20.37 8.04 5.60
C PRO A 115 20.68 9.43 5.03
N SER A 116 20.57 9.62 3.71
CA SER A 116 20.88 10.92 3.09
C SER A 116 19.85 12.00 3.42
N ILE A 117 18.63 11.61 3.81
CA ILE A 117 17.59 12.53 4.32
C ILE A 117 17.56 12.62 5.86
N GLY A 118 18.58 12.07 6.54
CA GLY A 118 18.78 12.22 7.98
C GLY A 118 18.02 11.22 8.85
N TYR A 119 17.70 10.04 8.32
CA TYR A 119 17.11 8.96 9.10
C TYR A 119 18.07 7.78 9.27
N THR A 120 18.05 7.17 10.44
CA THR A 120 18.79 5.96 10.77
C THR A 120 17.83 4.80 11.00
N GLN A 121 18.27 3.60 10.63
CA GLN A 121 17.44 2.41 10.70
C GLN A 121 17.35 1.92 12.15
N CYS A 122 16.14 1.65 12.64
CA CYS A 122 15.89 1.17 13.99
C CYS A 122 15.09 -0.14 13.99
N TYR A 123 15.62 -1.19 14.63
CA TYR A 123 15.00 -2.53 14.66
C TYR A 123 14.41 -2.92 16.01
N VAL A 124 14.55 -2.06 17.03
CA VAL A 124 14.18 -2.40 18.41
C VAL A 124 12.83 -1.82 18.84
N LEU A 125 12.20 -1.01 17.97
CA LEU A 125 10.87 -0.45 18.23
C LEU A 125 9.80 -1.53 18.14
N GLN A 126 8.80 -1.40 19.01
CA GLN A 126 7.71 -2.36 19.12
C GLN A 126 6.76 -2.25 17.92
N GLY A 127 6.14 -3.38 17.59
CA GLY A 127 5.15 -3.45 16.52
C GLY A 127 5.73 -3.64 15.13
N GLN A 128 6.98 -4.12 15.00
CA GLN A 128 7.51 -4.66 13.75
C GLN A 128 6.80 -5.99 13.45
N PRO A 129 5.80 -6.04 12.56
CA PRO A 129 5.00 -7.24 12.34
C PRO A 129 5.78 -8.30 11.54
N THR A 130 6.76 -7.89 10.73
CA THR A 130 7.63 -8.78 9.94
C THR A 130 8.99 -8.13 9.65
N LEU A 131 9.96 -8.94 9.18
CA LEU A 131 11.31 -8.52 8.71
C LEU A 131 11.31 -7.47 7.58
N TRP A 132 10.16 -7.23 6.93
CA TRP A 132 10.02 -6.29 5.82
C TRP A 132 9.58 -4.89 6.24
N PHE A 133 9.21 -4.72 7.51
CA PHE A 133 8.90 -3.42 8.07
C PHE A 133 10.19 -2.82 8.61
N THR A 134 10.51 -1.62 8.15
CA THR A 134 11.68 -0.90 8.65
C THR A 134 11.22 0.38 9.31
N ASP A 135 11.51 0.50 10.59
CA ASP A 135 11.36 1.76 11.31
C ASP A 135 12.62 2.62 11.11
N TRP A 136 12.39 3.89 10.86
CA TRP A 136 13.42 4.88 10.58
C TRP A 136 13.28 6.03 11.57
N VAL A 137 14.35 6.36 12.29
CA VAL A 137 14.37 7.42 13.31
C VAL A 137 15.34 8.53 12.92
N ARG A 138 15.01 9.80 13.18
CA ARG A 138 15.94 10.92 12.89
C ARG A 138 17.15 10.91 13.80
N ASP A 139 16.91 10.70 15.09
CA ASP A 139 17.96 10.63 16.10
C ASP A 139 18.14 9.17 16.53
N PRO A 140 19.35 8.59 16.37
CA PRO A 140 19.65 7.25 16.88
C PRO A 140 19.34 7.06 18.36
N ALA A 141 19.44 8.13 19.17
CA ALA A 141 19.13 8.08 20.60
C ALA A 141 17.65 7.76 20.90
N TRP A 142 16.76 7.98 19.93
CA TRP A 142 15.33 7.66 20.05
C TRP A 142 15.01 6.19 19.77
N CYS A 143 16.00 5.39 19.37
CA CYS A 143 15.83 3.96 19.09
C CYS A 143 15.76 3.14 20.41
N VAL A 144 14.68 3.30 21.18
CA VAL A 144 14.49 2.67 22.50
C VAL A 144 13.71 1.37 22.39
N LYS A 145 14.28 0.29 22.94
CA LYS A 145 13.67 -1.05 22.91
C LYS A 145 12.32 -1.09 23.63
N GLY A 146 11.31 -1.68 23.00
CA GLY A 146 9.98 -1.89 23.60
C GLY A 146 9.10 -0.64 23.65
N LYS A 147 9.46 0.42 22.93
CA LYS A 147 8.61 1.60 22.72
C LYS A 147 8.00 1.57 21.31
N SER A 148 6.79 2.10 21.17
CA SER A 148 6.12 2.19 19.88
C SER A 148 6.54 3.48 19.14
N PRO A 149 6.44 3.52 17.80
CA PRO A 149 6.66 4.75 17.03
C PRO A 149 5.76 5.91 17.47
N GLU A 150 4.52 5.63 17.85
CA GLU A 150 3.53 6.62 18.29
C GLU A 150 3.98 7.26 19.60
N TRP A 151 4.47 6.45 20.55
CA TRP A 151 5.03 6.95 21.81
C TRP A 151 6.21 7.90 21.57
N LEU A 152 7.07 7.61 20.59
CA LEU A 152 8.18 8.49 20.23
C LEU A 152 7.70 9.80 19.62
N ASN A 153 6.72 9.75 18.73
CA ASN A 153 6.13 10.94 18.14
C ASN A 153 5.50 11.84 19.21
N GLU A 154 4.82 11.27 20.20
CA GLU A 154 4.26 12.00 21.34
C GLU A 154 5.36 12.60 22.23
N GLN A 155 6.41 11.85 22.55
CA GLN A 155 7.52 12.36 23.36
C GLN A 155 8.22 13.55 22.70
N VAL A 156 8.48 13.49 21.40
CA VAL A 156 9.11 14.60 20.66
C VAL A 156 8.18 15.81 20.57
N GLN A 157 6.87 15.60 20.48
CA GLN A 157 5.91 16.71 20.57
C GLN A 157 5.89 17.36 21.96
N GLN A 158 5.96 16.56 23.03
CA GLN A 158 5.98 17.05 24.41
C GLN A 158 7.30 17.74 24.81
N SER A 159 8.41 17.34 24.19
CA SER A 159 9.74 17.90 24.46
C SER A 159 10.11 19.09 23.56
N ARG A 160 9.27 19.47 22.59
CA ARG A 160 9.40 20.75 21.90
C ARG A 160 9.14 21.87 22.91
N PRO A 161 10.10 22.79 23.14
CA PRO A 161 9.85 23.96 23.96
C PRO A 161 8.71 24.75 23.30
N ILE A 162 7.70 25.12 24.08
CA ILE A 162 6.76 26.16 23.69
C ILE A 162 7.63 27.41 23.47
N ALA A 163 7.83 27.80 22.21
CA ALA A 163 8.52 29.05 21.91
C ALA A 163 7.72 30.19 22.57
N PRO A 164 8.33 30.99 23.46
CA PRO A 164 7.65 32.17 23.97
C PRO A 164 7.41 33.15 22.81
N LEU A 165 6.17 33.60 22.69
CA LEU A 165 5.70 34.66 21.79
C LEU A 165 6.48 35.96 21.99
#